data_AF-A0A8X6YYH0-F1
#
_entry.id   AF-A0A8X6YYH0-F1
#
_cell.length_a   1.000
_cell.length_b   1.000
_cell.length_c   1.000
_cell.angle_alpha   90.00
_cell.angle_beta   90.00
_cell.angle_gamma   90.00
#
_symmetry.space_group_name_H-M   'P 1'
#
loop_
_entity.id
_entity.type
_entity.pdbx_description
1 polymer ?
#
loop_
_entity_poly.entity_id
_entity_poly.type
_entity_poly.pdbx_seq_one_letter_code
_entity_poly.pdbx_strand_id
1 'polypeptide(L)'
;MNIGRAIKVTQAVVDIKFEGELPKIFNALKSKLKYKDKELVLEVSQHIGDNIVRCIAMDSTDGMSRGDEFVDTGAPTSVPVGRSTLGRIFNVVGELIDECGPLKGKYNLEPIHRAPPSFTEQRIQEEVLVTGIKVIDLLAPYLKGGKIGLFGGAGVGKTVLIMELINNIAKAHKGFSVFAGVGERTREGNDLYHEMITSNVININEHEKSQAVLVYGQMNEPPGARARVALTALTMAEYFRDRENQDVLFFVDNIFRFTQAGSEISALLGRIPSAVGYQPTLATDMGAMQERIASTTSGSITSVQAIYVPADDLTDPAPATTFSHLDATTVLSRQIAEMGIYPAVDPLDSTSQSLSAEIIGEEHYKVASEVKRILQTYKSLQDIIAILGMDELSDEDKIIVDRARKIQKFLSQPFHVAEIFTGMPGKFVSLSDTVSSFKEIVEGKYDHLPEAAFYMVGNIDEAIKKAELIQAEAK
;
A
#
# COMPACT_ATOMS: atom_id res chain seq x y z
N MET A 1 38.82 -10.18 -10.48
CA MET A 1 37.80 -9.59 -9.57
C MET A 1 38.22 -8.17 -9.30
N ASN A 2 37.33 -7.21 -9.58
CA ASN A 2 37.60 -5.81 -9.31
C ASN A 2 37.38 -5.54 -7.82
N ILE A 3 38.44 -5.19 -7.09
CA ILE A 3 38.42 -5.05 -5.63
C ILE A 3 38.70 -3.60 -5.29
N GLY A 4 37.85 -3.02 -4.45
CA GLY A 4 38.02 -1.69 -3.90
C GLY A 4 38.30 -1.75 -2.40
N ARG A 5 38.87 -0.68 -1.86
CA ARG A 5 39.17 -0.53 -0.43
C ARG A 5 38.45 0.65 0.17
N ALA A 6 37.92 0.46 1.37
CA ALA A 6 37.26 1.53 2.11
C ALA A 6 38.24 2.62 2.51
N ILE A 7 37.96 3.87 2.14
CA ILE A 7 38.79 5.02 2.52
C ILE A 7 38.12 5.92 3.55
N LYS A 8 36.78 5.98 3.53
CA LYS A 8 35.99 6.82 4.43
C LYS A 8 34.64 6.16 4.69
N VAL A 9 34.22 6.19 5.95
CA VAL A 9 32.91 5.71 6.40
C VAL A 9 32.24 6.87 7.12
N THR A 10 31.01 7.19 6.75
CA THR A 10 30.21 8.27 7.33
C THR A 10 28.77 7.78 7.45
N GLN A 11 28.46 7.20 8.61
CA GLN A 11 27.19 6.49 8.82
C GLN A 11 26.95 5.49 7.67
N ALA A 12 25.79 5.54 7.02
CA ALA A 12 25.43 4.65 5.91
C ALA A 12 26.15 4.95 4.58
N VAL A 13 27.00 5.99 4.50
CA VAL A 13 27.74 6.34 3.29
C VAL A 13 29.20 5.91 3.41
N VAL A 14 29.66 5.19 2.40
CA VAL A 14 31.01 4.62 2.36
C VAL A 14 31.70 4.99 1.05
N ASP A 15 32.85 5.63 1.13
CA ASP A 15 33.70 5.90 -0.04
C ASP A 15 34.68 4.73 -0.22
N ILE A 16 34.66 4.10 -1.39
CA ILE A 16 35.50 2.97 -1.78
C ILE A 16 36.44 3.41 -2.92
N LYS A 17 37.74 3.23 -2.74
CA LYS A 17 38.75 3.49 -3.78
C LYS A 17 39.09 2.22 -4.55
N PHE A 18 39.04 2.30 -5.86
CA PHE A 18 39.44 1.22 -6.78
C PHE A 18 40.78 1.58 -7.43
N GLU A 19 41.66 0.59 -7.60
CA GLU A 19 42.91 0.79 -8.36
C GLU A 19 42.70 0.62 -9.86
N GLY A 20 41.68 -0.16 -10.26
CA GLY A 20 41.34 -0.46 -11.64
C GLY A 20 40.11 0.30 -12.15
N GLU A 21 39.29 -0.40 -12.93
CA GLU A 21 38.05 0.15 -13.49
C GLU A 21 37.05 0.49 -12.39
N LEU A 22 36.33 1.60 -12.54
CA LEU A 22 35.28 1.98 -11.58
C LEU A 22 34.00 1.18 -11.84
N PRO A 23 33.39 0.60 -10.80
CA PRO A 23 32.08 -0.02 -10.92
C PRO A 23 31.04 1.00 -11.41
N LYS A 24 30.03 0.54 -12.16
CA LYS A 24 28.95 1.41 -12.63
C LYS A 24 28.08 1.88 -11.46
N ILE A 25 27.39 3.00 -11.66
CA ILE A 25 26.33 3.42 -10.73
C ILE A 25 25.30 2.29 -10.63
N PHE A 26 24.81 2.07 -9.40
CA PHE A 26 23.95 0.97 -8.96
C PHE A 26 24.59 -0.41 -8.85
N ASN A 27 25.87 -0.60 -9.21
CA ASN A 27 26.52 -1.89 -8.94
C ASN A 27 26.56 -2.18 -7.43
N ALA A 28 26.34 -3.44 -7.08
CA ALA A 28 26.51 -3.93 -5.72
C ALA A 28 27.98 -4.30 -5.47
N LEU A 29 28.49 -3.89 -4.31
CA LEU A 29 29.80 -4.26 -3.80
C LEU A 29 29.60 -5.13 -2.55
N LYS A 30 30.22 -6.30 -2.50
CA LYS A 30 30.14 -7.21 -1.35
C LYS A 30 31.40 -7.16 -0.52
N SER A 31 31.27 -7.07 0.80
CA SER A 31 32.42 -7.15 1.69
C SER A 31 33.08 -8.53 1.64
N LYS A 32 34.41 -8.57 1.70
CA LYS A 32 35.13 -9.83 1.93
C LYS A 32 35.10 -10.27 3.40
N LEU A 33 34.92 -9.31 4.31
CA LEU A 33 34.77 -9.56 5.73
C LEU A 33 33.29 -9.71 6.09
N LYS A 34 33.04 -10.44 7.17
CA LYS A 34 31.71 -10.49 7.78
C LYS A 34 31.62 -9.46 8.89
N TYR A 35 30.53 -8.69 8.88
CA TYR A 35 30.18 -7.75 9.94
C TYR A 35 28.93 -8.28 10.64
N LYS A 36 29.00 -8.50 11.95
CA LYS A 36 27.90 -9.13 12.71
C LYS A 36 27.42 -10.44 12.04
N ASP A 37 28.37 -11.28 11.63
CA ASP A 37 28.17 -12.55 10.91
C ASP A 37 27.54 -12.49 9.51
N LYS A 38 27.32 -11.28 8.96
CA LYS A 38 26.73 -11.04 7.63
C LYS A 38 27.72 -10.42 6.64
N GLU A 39 27.52 -10.69 5.36
CA GLU A 39 28.21 -9.96 4.29
C GLU A 39 27.54 -8.60 4.11
N LEU A 40 28.31 -7.52 4.26
CA LEU A 40 27.80 -6.17 4.02
C LEU A 40 27.73 -5.90 2.52
N VAL A 41 26.56 -5.48 2.06
CA VAL A 41 26.35 -5.05 0.67
C VAL A 41 26.32 -3.53 0.62
N LEU A 42 27.12 -2.95 -0.28
CA LEU A 42 27.10 -1.53 -0.62
C LEU A 42 26.56 -1.37 -2.04
N GLU A 43 25.82 -0.30 -2.30
CA GLU A 43 25.42 0.09 -3.66
C GLU A 43 26.15 1.35 -4.07
N VAL A 44 26.76 1.34 -5.27
CA VAL A 44 27.43 2.51 -5.83
C VAL A 44 26.40 3.59 -6.19
N SER A 45 26.52 4.76 -5.59
CA SER A 45 25.59 5.89 -5.78
C SER A 45 26.15 6.95 -6.72
N GLN A 46 27.44 7.29 -6.61
CA GLN A 46 28.09 8.30 -7.44
C GLN A 46 29.59 8.08 -7.57
N HIS A 47 30.19 8.60 -8.64
CA HIS A 47 31.65 8.68 -8.81
C HIS A 47 32.13 10.05 -8.35
N ILE A 48 33.10 10.11 -7.43
CA ILE A 48 33.58 11.38 -6.85
C ILE A 48 34.96 11.82 -7.37
N GLY A 49 35.56 11.06 -8.29
CA GLY A 49 36.91 11.28 -8.83
C GLY A 49 38.00 10.52 -8.06
N ASP A 50 39.25 10.61 -8.53
CA ASP A 50 40.42 9.90 -7.96
C ASP A 50 40.19 8.38 -7.77
N ASN A 51 39.49 7.77 -8.73
CA ASN A 51 39.05 6.38 -8.70
C ASN A 51 38.27 6.00 -7.43
N ILE A 52 37.53 6.94 -6.86
CA ILE A 52 36.67 6.72 -5.71
C ILE A 52 35.21 6.71 -6.14
N VAL A 53 34.50 5.69 -5.66
CA VAL A 53 33.05 5.62 -5.74
C VAL A 53 32.46 5.84 -4.34
N ARG A 54 31.40 6.63 -4.27
CA ARG A 54 30.60 6.79 -3.05
C ARG A 54 29.43 5.83 -3.08
N CYS A 55 29.33 5.04 -2.03
CA CYS A 55 28.37 3.96 -1.91
C CYS A 55 27.42 4.19 -0.74
N ILE A 56 26.28 3.53 -0.79
CA ILE A 56 25.27 3.48 0.27
C ILE A 56 25.24 2.06 0.82
N ALA A 57 25.37 1.93 2.14
CA ALA A 57 25.33 0.64 2.82
C ALA A 57 23.89 0.15 3.00
N MET A 58 23.67 -1.15 2.75
CA MET A 58 22.37 -1.82 2.94
C MET A 58 22.20 -2.40 4.35
N ASP A 59 23.26 -2.43 5.15
CA ASP A 59 23.21 -2.83 6.57
C ASP A 59 24.13 -1.88 7.37
N SER A 60 24.15 -2.04 8.69
CA SER A 60 24.97 -1.29 9.63
C SER A 60 26.46 -1.35 9.23
N THR A 61 27.11 -0.18 9.20
CA THR A 61 28.56 -0.05 8.97
C THR A 61 29.37 -0.15 10.27
N ASP A 62 28.76 -0.59 11.38
CA ASP A 62 29.45 -0.72 12.66
C ASP A 62 30.57 -1.76 12.58
N GLY A 63 31.75 -1.42 13.09
CA GLY A 63 32.93 -2.28 13.03
C GLY A 63 33.70 -2.20 11.70
N MET A 64 33.22 -1.41 10.74
CA MET A 64 33.93 -1.18 9.49
C MET A 64 35.19 -0.32 9.69
N SER A 65 36.30 -0.77 9.10
CA SER A 65 37.60 -0.10 9.16
C SER A 65 38.03 0.40 7.79
N ARG A 66 38.91 1.41 7.77
CA ARG A 66 39.57 1.83 6.53
C ARG A 66 40.52 0.73 6.07
N GLY A 67 40.53 0.48 4.77
CA GLY A 67 41.29 -0.60 4.15
C GLY A 67 40.48 -1.87 3.91
N ASP A 68 39.28 -1.99 4.50
CA ASP A 68 38.40 -3.14 4.29
C ASP A 68 38.08 -3.32 2.81
N GLU A 69 38.16 -4.57 2.34
CA GLU A 69 38.07 -4.91 0.92
C GLU A 69 36.63 -5.26 0.51
N PHE A 70 36.20 -4.67 -0.60
CA PHE A 70 34.90 -4.90 -1.22
C PHE A 70 35.08 -5.37 -2.66
N VAL A 71 34.32 -6.39 -3.04
CA VAL A 71 34.33 -6.99 -4.38
C VAL A 71 33.17 -6.42 -5.18
N ASP A 72 33.46 -5.84 -6.34
CA ASP A 72 32.43 -5.46 -7.30
C ASP A 72 31.78 -6.70 -7.92
N THR A 73 30.46 -6.79 -7.82
CA THR A 73 29.69 -7.89 -8.40
C THR A 73 29.47 -7.73 -9.91
N GLY A 74 29.73 -6.54 -10.46
CA GLY A 74 29.54 -6.23 -11.87
C GLY A 74 28.09 -5.94 -12.28
N ALA A 75 27.15 -6.05 -11.34
CA ALA A 75 25.72 -5.85 -11.57
C ALA A 75 25.04 -5.20 -10.34
N PRO A 76 23.82 -4.67 -10.48
CA PRO A 76 23.04 -4.24 -9.34
C PRO A 76 22.68 -5.38 -8.39
N THR A 77 22.30 -5.03 -7.16
CA THR A 77 21.73 -5.99 -6.20
C THR A 77 20.61 -6.76 -6.88
N SER A 78 20.72 -8.08 -6.85
CA SER A 78 19.78 -8.99 -7.51
C SER A 78 19.13 -9.90 -6.47
N VAL A 79 17.82 -10.04 -6.56
CA VAL A 79 17.00 -10.73 -5.56
C VAL A 79 16.32 -11.97 -6.14
N PRO A 80 16.03 -12.99 -5.33
CA PRO A 80 15.32 -14.17 -5.79
C PRO A 80 13.91 -13.81 -6.24
N VAL A 81 13.51 -14.33 -7.39
CA VAL A 81 12.15 -14.20 -7.95
C VAL A 81 11.64 -15.57 -8.40
N GLY A 82 10.32 -15.73 -8.47
CA GLY A 82 9.67 -16.99 -8.82
C GLY A 82 8.70 -17.48 -7.77
N ARG A 83 7.88 -18.47 -8.11
CA ARG A 83 6.88 -19.04 -7.18
C ARG A 83 7.47 -19.62 -5.89
N SER A 84 8.76 -19.98 -5.89
CA SER A 84 9.45 -20.42 -4.68
C SER A 84 9.54 -19.35 -3.59
N THR A 85 9.39 -18.06 -3.94
CA THR A 85 9.41 -16.95 -2.97
C THR A 85 8.09 -16.79 -2.21
N LEU A 86 7.01 -17.45 -2.66
CA LEU A 86 5.71 -17.39 -2.01
C LEU A 86 5.76 -17.91 -0.57
N GLY A 87 5.13 -17.19 0.33
CA GLY A 87 5.06 -17.49 1.76
C GLY A 87 6.36 -17.26 2.52
N ARG A 88 7.34 -16.58 1.93
CA ARG A 88 8.65 -16.31 2.52
C ARG A 88 8.84 -14.83 2.85
N ILE A 89 9.75 -14.57 3.77
CA ILE A 89 10.12 -13.20 4.18
C ILE A 89 11.54 -12.88 3.75
N PHE A 90 11.71 -11.80 2.99
CA PHE A 90 12.99 -11.33 2.47
C PHE A 90 13.39 -9.97 3.05
N ASN A 91 14.70 -9.74 3.18
CA ASN A 91 15.26 -8.41 3.40
C ASN A 91 15.52 -7.68 2.08
N VAL A 92 16.05 -6.46 2.16
CA VAL A 92 16.34 -5.60 0.99
C VAL A 92 17.30 -6.24 -0.04
N VAL A 93 18.26 -7.07 0.38
CA VAL A 93 19.22 -7.73 -0.52
C VAL A 93 18.73 -9.10 -1.02
N GLY A 94 17.53 -9.52 -0.64
CA GLY A 94 16.92 -10.78 -1.07
C GLY A 94 17.32 -12.00 -0.24
N GLU A 95 17.87 -11.80 0.96
CA GLU A 95 18.12 -12.88 1.92
C GLU A 95 16.87 -13.18 2.75
N LEU A 96 16.73 -14.45 3.14
CA LEU A 96 15.60 -14.92 3.95
C LEU A 96 15.79 -14.55 5.43
N ILE A 97 14.73 -14.06 6.06
CA ILE A 97 14.70 -13.68 7.47
C ILE A 97 13.59 -14.37 8.28
N ASP A 98 12.96 -15.39 7.71
CA ASP A 98 11.84 -16.13 8.30
C ASP A 98 12.25 -17.40 9.07
N GLU A 99 13.54 -17.70 9.16
CA GLU A 99 14.09 -18.90 9.81
C GLU A 99 13.53 -20.24 9.28
N CYS A 100 12.83 -20.24 8.15
CA CYS A 100 12.20 -21.44 7.55
C CYS A 100 13.18 -22.25 6.67
N GLY A 101 14.48 -22.07 6.85
CA GLY A 101 15.54 -22.70 6.05
C GLY A 101 15.70 -22.07 4.66
N PRO A 102 16.54 -22.66 3.78
CA PRO A 102 16.84 -22.11 2.47
C PRO A 102 15.62 -22.14 1.53
N LEU A 103 15.67 -21.33 0.47
CA LEU A 103 14.66 -21.34 -0.58
C LEU A 103 14.67 -22.69 -1.31
N LYS A 104 13.52 -23.35 -1.37
CA LYS A 104 13.36 -24.63 -2.08
C LYS A 104 12.81 -24.38 -3.48
N GLY A 105 13.29 -25.12 -4.47
CA GLY A 105 12.81 -25.04 -5.85
C GLY A 105 13.66 -24.16 -6.76
N LYS A 106 13.18 -23.92 -7.99
CA LYS A 106 13.85 -23.10 -8.98
C LYS A 106 13.45 -21.63 -8.80
N TYR A 107 14.46 -20.76 -8.70
CA TYR A 107 14.29 -19.32 -8.70
C TYR A 107 15.33 -18.69 -9.63
N ASN A 108 15.00 -17.51 -10.15
CA ASN A 108 15.94 -16.66 -10.86
C ASN A 108 16.40 -15.53 -9.94
N LEU A 109 17.52 -14.90 -10.28
CA LEU A 109 17.96 -13.66 -9.64
C LEU A 109 17.72 -12.51 -10.64
N GLU A 110 16.98 -11.49 -10.22
CA GLU A 110 16.70 -10.32 -11.04
C GLU A 110 17.12 -9.03 -10.33
N PRO A 111 17.69 -8.05 -11.05
CA PRO A 111 18.21 -6.82 -10.47
C PRO A 111 17.08 -5.91 -9.99
N ILE A 112 17.28 -5.25 -8.84
CA ILE A 112 16.28 -4.33 -8.28
C ILE A 112 16.12 -3.02 -9.05
N HIS A 113 17.15 -2.64 -9.79
CA HIS A 113 17.19 -1.44 -10.63
C HIS A 113 16.86 -1.81 -12.07
N ARG A 114 15.72 -1.31 -12.55
CA ARG A 114 15.21 -1.54 -13.91
C ARG A 114 14.52 -0.29 -14.44
N ALA A 115 14.47 -0.18 -15.76
CA ALA A 115 13.67 0.84 -16.43
C ALA A 115 12.17 0.49 -16.28
N PRO A 116 11.28 1.50 -16.20
CA PRO A 116 9.84 1.26 -16.28
C PRO A 116 9.46 0.68 -17.65
N PRO A 117 8.28 0.04 -17.77
CA PRO A 117 7.74 -0.41 -19.04
C PRO A 117 7.69 0.73 -20.07
N SER A 118 8.05 0.43 -21.30
CA SER A 118 8.00 1.39 -22.40
C SER A 118 6.55 1.76 -22.75
N PHE A 119 6.36 2.90 -23.39
CA PHE A 119 5.03 3.36 -23.83
C PHE A 119 4.28 2.32 -24.68
N THR A 120 4.99 1.54 -25.50
CA THR A 120 4.39 0.47 -26.33
C THR A 120 3.97 -0.76 -25.55
N GLU A 121 4.54 -0.99 -24.36
CA GLU A 121 4.21 -2.13 -23.50
C GLU A 121 3.06 -1.80 -22.54
N GLN A 122 2.84 -0.53 -22.26
CA GLN A 122 1.77 -0.06 -21.38
C GLN A 122 0.40 -0.28 -22.02
N ARG A 123 -0.55 -0.75 -21.21
CA ARG A 123 -1.97 -0.84 -21.58
C ARG A 123 -2.80 0.06 -20.70
N ILE A 124 -3.69 0.83 -21.34
CA ILE A 124 -4.80 1.48 -20.67
C ILE A 124 -5.88 0.42 -20.49
N GLN A 125 -6.07 -0.04 -19.25
CA GLN A 125 -7.11 -1.00 -18.92
C GLN A 125 -8.11 -0.32 -17.99
N GLU A 126 -9.27 0.05 -18.53
CA GLU A 126 -10.37 0.70 -17.80
C GLU A 126 -11.26 -0.35 -17.13
N GLU A 127 -10.67 -1.37 -16.52
CA GLU A 127 -11.40 -2.41 -15.81
C GLU A 127 -11.39 -2.11 -14.31
N VAL A 128 -12.57 -2.03 -13.71
CA VAL A 128 -12.72 -1.83 -12.27
C VAL A 128 -12.35 -3.11 -11.53
N LEU A 129 -11.47 -2.98 -10.55
CA LEU A 129 -11.14 -4.03 -9.60
C LEU A 129 -12.19 -4.06 -8.50
N VAL A 130 -13.03 -5.09 -8.52
CA VAL A 130 -14.07 -5.30 -7.49
C VAL A 130 -13.39 -5.75 -6.19
N THR A 131 -13.46 -4.91 -5.16
CA THR A 131 -12.82 -5.16 -3.86
C THR A 131 -13.70 -5.94 -2.90
N GLY A 132 -15.02 -5.94 -3.14
CA GLY A 132 -16.00 -6.51 -2.23
C GLY A 132 -16.30 -5.62 -1.02
N ILE A 133 -15.79 -4.38 -1.00
CA ILE A 133 -15.92 -3.41 0.09
C ILE A 133 -16.81 -2.27 -0.40
N LYS A 134 -18.01 -2.15 0.18
CA LYS A 134 -19.07 -1.24 -0.29
C LYS A 134 -18.62 0.19 -0.54
N VAL A 135 -17.94 0.81 0.44
CA VAL A 135 -17.53 2.22 0.35
C VAL A 135 -16.49 2.46 -0.75
N ILE A 136 -15.57 1.51 -0.97
CA ILE A 136 -14.56 1.60 -2.02
C ILE A 136 -15.21 1.38 -3.37
N ASP A 137 -15.92 0.26 -3.55
CA ASP A 137 -16.54 -0.11 -4.82
C ASP A 137 -17.57 0.94 -5.28
N LEU A 138 -18.30 1.60 -4.35
CA LEU A 138 -19.26 2.63 -4.70
C LEU A 138 -18.62 4.01 -4.98
N LEU A 139 -17.79 4.52 -4.06
CA LEU A 139 -17.44 5.95 -4.01
C LEU A 139 -16.01 6.27 -4.46
N ALA A 140 -15.10 5.30 -4.38
CA ALA A 140 -13.72 5.41 -4.80
C ALA A 140 -13.24 4.11 -5.47
N PRO A 141 -13.89 3.69 -6.58
CA PRO A 141 -13.60 2.40 -7.22
C PRO A 141 -12.14 2.31 -7.64
N TYR A 142 -11.56 1.11 -7.52
CA TYR A 142 -10.17 0.86 -7.88
C TYR A 142 -10.07 0.39 -9.32
N LEU A 143 -9.03 0.81 -10.03
CA LEU A 143 -8.72 0.30 -11.36
C LEU A 143 -7.74 -0.86 -11.27
N LYS A 144 -7.93 -1.85 -12.12
CA LYS A 144 -6.98 -2.93 -12.31
C LYS A 144 -5.68 -2.39 -12.89
N GLY A 145 -4.58 -2.63 -12.19
CA GLY A 145 -3.27 -2.05 -12.48
C GLY A 145 -3.11 -0.59 -12.09
N GLY A 146 -4.09 -0.02 -11.40
CA GLY A 146 -4.01 1.32 -10.87
C GLY A 146 -3.15 1.43 -9.61
N LYS A 147 -2.87 2.66 -9.22
CA LYS A 147 -2.14 3.04 -8.02
C LYS A 147 -3.11 3.68 -7.04
N ILE A 148 -3.27 3.05 -5.89
CA ILE A 148 -4.19 3.46 -4.83
C ILE A 148 -3.40 4.01 -3.65
N GLY A 149 -3.76 5.20 -3.19
CA GLY A 149 -3.24 5.76 -1.94
C GLY A 149 -4.20 5.54 -0.78
N LEU A 150 -3.74 4.86 0.27
CA LEU A 150 -4.44 4.75 1.56
C LEU A 150 -3.89 5.80 2.53
N PHE A 151 -4.67 6.83 2.79
CA PHE A 151 -4.33 7.90 3.72
C PHE A 151 -4.96 7.62 5.07
N GLY A 152 -4.27 7.96 6.16
CA GLY A 152 -4.87 7.86 7.49
C GLY A 152 -3.85 7.89 8.61
N GLY A 153 -4.29 8.37 9.77
CA GLY A 153 -3.50 8.38 10.99
C GLY A 153 -3.26 6.97 11.57
N ALA A 154 -2.59 6.89 12.72
CA ALA A 154 -2.49 5.65 13.47
C ALA A 154 -3.86 5.25 14.06
N GLY A 155 -4.19 3.96 14.02
CA GLY A 155 -5.38 3.41 14.70
C GLY A 155 -6.69 3.48 13.91
N VAL A 156 -6.71 4.02 12.68
CA VAL A 156 -7.94 4.12 11.85
C VAL A 156 -8.25 2.85 11.03
N GLY A 157 -7.48 1.77 11.21
CA GLY A 157 -7.73 0.48 10.54
C GLY A 157 -7.06 0.25 9.19
N LYS A 158 -5.97 0.97 8.85
CA LYS A 158 -5.20 0.79 7.59
C LYS A 158 -4.79 -0.66 7.33
N THR A 159 -4.11 -1.29 8.29
CA THR A 159 -3.63 -2.67 8.16
C THR A 159 -4.78 -3.65 7.99
N VAL A 160 -5.87 -3.45 8.74
CA VAL A 160 -7.08 -4.29 8.64
C VAL A 160 -7.71 -4.17 7.24
N LEU A 161 -7.77 -2.96 6.68
CA LEU A 161 -8.25 -2.75 5.31
C LEU A 161 -7.35 -3.42 4.27
N ILE A 162 -6.02 -3.30 4.41
CA ILE A 162 -5.05 -3.96 3.53
C ILE A 162 -5.24 -5.49 3.57
N MET A 163 -5.37 -6.07 4.77
CA MET A 163 -5.59 -7.50 4.92
C MET A 163 -6.91 -7.97 4.33
N GLU A 164 -7.99 -7.20 4.50
CA GLU A 164 -9.28 -7.54 3.89
C GLU A 164 -9.19 -7.47 2.35
N LEU A 165 -8.49 -6.47 1.79
CA LEU A 165 -8.24 -6.40 0.35
C LEU A 165 -7.46 -7.63 -0.14
N ILE A 166 -6.41 -8.04 0.57
CA ILE A 166 -5.66 -9.26 0.26
C ILE A 166 -6.59 -10.48 0.29
N ASN A 167 -7.38 -10.66 1.36
CA ASN A 167 -8.29 -11.79 1.49
C ASN A 167 -9.36 -11.83 0.40
N ASN A 168 -10.01 -10.69 0.13
CA ASN A 168 -11.11 -10.60 -0.83
C ASN A 168 -10.61 -10.83 -2.26
N ILE A 169 -9.49 -10.20 -2.61
CA ILE A 169 -8.94 -10.32 -3.96
C ILE A 169 -8.28 -11.69 -4.14
N ALA A 170 -7.62 -12.28 -3.14
CA ALA A 170 -7.07 -13.64 -3.25
C ALA A 170 -8.16 -14.72 -3.41
N LYS A 171 -9.37 -14.50 -2.87
CA LYS A 171 -10.52 -15.39 -3.02
C LYS A 171 -11.25 -15.17 -4.36
N ALA A 172 -11.42 -13.92 -4.77
CA ALA A 172 -12.12 -13.56 -6.01
C ALA A 172 -11.25 -13.69 -7.27
N HIS A 173 -9.95 -13.41 -7.14
CA HIS A 173 -8.96 -13.41 -8.21
C HIS A 173 -7.79 -14.35 -7.88
N LYS A 174 -7.34 -15.14 -8.86
CA LYS A 174 -6.20 -16.07 -8.71
C LYS A 174 -4.85 -15.36 -8.85
N GLY A 175 -4.70 -14.20 -8.20
CA GLY A 175 -3.49 -13.37 -8.25
C GLY A 175 -2.55 -13.59 -7.06
N PHE A 176 -1.27 -13.25 -7.25
CA PHE A 176 -0.30 -13.19 -6.16
C PHE A 176 -0.26 -11.79 -5.55
N SER A 177 0.10 -11.71 -4.28
CA SER A 177 0.32 -10.47 -3.55
C SER A 177 1.79 -10.33 -3.17
N VAL A 178 2.32 -9.12 -3.24
CA VAL A 178 3.66 -8.79 -2.74
C VAL A 178 3.53 -7.63 -1.77
N PHE A 179 4.04 -7.81 -0.56
CA PHE A 179 4.01 -6.79 0.49
C PHE A 179 5.42 -6.22 0.70
N ALA A 180 5.54 -4.90 0.60
CA ALA A 180 6.73 -4.14 0.89
C ALA A 180 6.54 -3.37 2.20
N GLY A 181 7.12 -3.87 3.29
CA GLY A 181 7.17 -3.15 4.57
C GLY A 181 8.37 -2.20 4.59
N VAL A 182 8.16 -0.99 4.10
CA VAL A 182 9.14 0.09 3.98
C VAL A 182 9.14 0.93 5.26
N GLY A 183 10.18 0.78 6.07
CA GLY A 183 10.37 1.56 7.29
C GLY A 183 9.23 1.40 8.29
N GLU A 184 8.63 0.22 8.34
CA GLU A 184 7.56 -0.11 9.30
C GLU A 184 8.10 -0.69 10.61
N ARG A 185 7.24 -0.71 11.63
CA ARG A 185 7.59 -1.31 12.92
C ARG A 185 7.69 -2.82 12.77
N THR A 186 8.75 -3.41 13.35
CA THR A 186 8.95 -4.87 13.38
C THR A 186 7.76 -5.61 13.96
N ARG A 187 7.12 -5.05 15.00
CA ARG A 187 5.91 -5.61 15.60
C ARG A 187 4.76 -5.71 14.59
N GLU A 188 4.53 -4.66 13.81
CA GLU A 188 3.42 -4.62 12.84
C GLU A 188 3.66 -5.61 11.68
N GLY A 189 4.91 -5.75 11.22
CA GLY A 189 5.27 -6.80 10.26
C GLY A 189 5.10 -8.21 10.81
N ASN A 190 5.46 -8.44 12.08
CA ASN A 190 5.26 -9.73 12.75
C ASN A 190 3.77 -10.07 12.90
N ASP A 191 2.96 -9.12 13.36
CA ASP A 191 1.52 -9.29 13.53
C ASP A 191 0.87 -9.62 12.17
N LEU A 192 1.22 -8.88 11.12
CA LEU A 192 0.74 -9.13 9.75
C LEU A 192 1.12 -10.53 9.26
N TYR A 193 2.36 -10.99 9.50
CA TYR A 193 2.79 -12.33 9.11
C TYR A 193 1.95 -13.42 9.77
N HIS A 194 1.71 -13.31 11.08
CA HIS A 194 0.87 -14.27 11.82
C HIS A 194 -0.62 -14.19 11.44
N GLU A 195 -1.14 -13.01 11.13
CA GLU A 195 -2.49 -12.85 10.60
C GLU A 195 -2.63 -13.48 9.22
N MET A 196 -1.63 -13.34 8.34
CA MET A 196 -1.60 -14.02 7.03
C MET A 196 -1.51 -15.54 7.15
N ILE A 197 -0.82 -16.06 8.17
CA ILE A 197 -0.81 -17.50 8.47
C ILE A 197 -2.19 -17.96 8.93
N THR A 198 -2.80 -17.25 9.87
CA THR A 198 -4.11 -17.60 10.46
C THR A 198 -5.23 -17.54 9.42
N SER A 199 -5.15 -16.59 8.48
CA SER A 199 -6.10 -16.44 7.38
C SER A 199 -5.82 -17.35 6.17
N ASN A 200 -4.82 -18.24 6.26
CA ASN A 200 -4.38 -19.15 5.19
C ASN A 200 -3.88 -18.47 3.90
N VAL A 201 -3.53 -17.18 3.95
CA VAL A 201 -2.85 -16.50 2.83
C VAL A 201 -1.41 -17.00 2.71
N ILE A 202 -0.75 -17.27 3.84
CA ILE A 202 0.57 -17.89 3.92
C ILE A 202 0.43 -19.28 4.54
N ASN A 203 0.94 -20.30 3.85
CA ASN A 203 1.01 -21.65 4.36
C ASN A 203 2.47 -22.01 4.67
N ILE A 204 2.81 -22.13 5.96
CA ILE A 204 4.17 -22.42 6.42
C ILE A 204 4.62 -23.84 6.03
N ASN A 205 3.69 -24.81 6.02
CA ASN A 205 4.02 -26.20 5.72
C ASN A 205 4.17 -26.43 4.20
N GLU A 206 3.41 -25.69 3.41
CA GLU A 206 3.36 -25.79 1.96
C GLU A 206 3.49 -24.40 1.33
N HIS A 207 4.71 -23.85 1.35
CA HIS A 207 4.99 -22.50 0.82
C HIS A 207 4.47 -22.27 -0.60
N GLU A 208 4.47 -23.30 -1.47
CA GLU A 208 3.97 -23.22 -2.85
C GLU A 208 2.45 -22.91 -2.96
N LYS A 209 1.68 -23.16 -1.89
CA LYS A 209 0.25 -22.81 -1.80
C LYS A 209 0.02 -21.40 -1.25
N SER A 210 1.06 -20.73 -0.79
CA SER A 210 0.94 -19.36 -0.31
C SER A 210 0.66 -18.41 -1.46
N GLN A 211 -0.06 -17.34 -1.17
CA GLN A 211 -0.46 -16.34 -2.18
C GLN A 211 0.29 -15.01 -2.01
N ALA A 212 1.11 -14.86 -0.98
CA ALA A 212 1.81 -13.61 -0.66
C ALA A 212 3.33 -13.80 -0.56
N VAL A 213 4.10 -12.79 -0.96
CA VAL A 213 5.53 -12.63 -0.66
C VAL A 213 5.71 -11.43 0.25
N LEU A 214 6.52 -11.55 1.30
CA LEU A 214 6.80 -10.46 2.23
C LEU A 214 8.25 -9.98 2.05
N VAL A 215 8.43 -8.66 1.89
CA VAL A 215 9.74 -8.02 1.84
C VAL A 215 9.78 -6.91 2.87
N TYR A 216 10.69 -7.01 3.83
CA TYR A 216 10.80 -6.07 4.94
C TYR A 216 12.13 -5.31 4.91
N GLY A 217 12.02 -4.01 5.19
CA GLY A 217 13.13 -3.09 5.40
C GLY A 217 12.72 -2.16 6.52
N GLN A 218 12.90 -2.60 7.76
CA GLN A 218 12.20 -2.06 8.93
C GLN A 218 12.81 -0.73 9.43
N MET A 219 12.14 -0.08 10.40
CA MET A 219 12.62 1.20 10.98
C MET A 219 14.02 1.13 11.59
N ASN A 220 14.44 -0.04 12.10
CA ASN A 220 15.76 -0.26 12.67
C ASN A 220 16.88 -0.42 11.63
N GLU A 221 16.52 -0.59 10.36
CA GLU A 221 17.48 -0.72 9.26
C GLU A 221 17.98 0.66 8.79
N PRO A 222 19.22 0.74 8.26
CA PRO A 222 19.77 1.99 7.76
C PRO A 222 18.92 2.56 6.61
N PRO A 223 19.02 3.88 6.35
CA PRO A 223 18.25 4.50 5.28
C PRO A 223 18.52 3.89 3.91
N GLY A 224 19.73 3.34 3.66
CA GLY A 224 20.04 2.61 2.44
C GLY A 224 19.07 1.45 2.15
N ALA A 225 18.80 0.63 3.16
CA ALA A 225 17.86 -0.49 3.05
C ALA A 225 16.42 0.01 2.79
N ARG A 226 15.96 0.98 3.61
CA ARG A 226 14.62 1.56 3.49
C ARG A 226 14.37 2.22 2.13
N ALA A 227 15.39 2.83 1.52
CA ALA A 227 15.30 3.45 0.21
C ALA A 227 15.36 2.46 -0.97
N ARG A 228 15.57 1.16 -0.73
CA ARG A 228 15.68 0.13 -1.78
C ARG A 228 14.69 -1.02 -1.62
N VAL A 229 14.19 -1.27 -0.42
CA VAL A 229 13.28 -2.39 -0.13
C VAL A 229 12.02 -2.37 -0.99
N ALA A 230 11.47 -1.18 -1.28
CA ALA A 230 10.33 -1.04 -2.19
C ALA A 230 10.66 -1.55 -3.61
N LEU A 231 11.88 -1.32 -4.09
CA LEU A 231 12.34 -1.78 -5.40
C LEU A 231 12.57 -3.30 -5.42
N THR A 232 13.06 -3.86 -4.32
CA THR A 232 13.20 -5.31 -4.12
C THR A 232 11.86 -6.01 -4.25
N ALA A 233 10.86 -5.51 -3.50
CA ALA A 233 9.50 -6.03 -3.55
C ALA A 233 8.87 -5.84 -4.94
N LEU A 234 9.05 -4.67 -5.54
CA LEU A 234 8.55 -4.39 -6.89
C LEU A 234 9.15 -5.34 -7.93
N THR A 235 10.42 -5.71 -7.81
CA THR A 235 11.08 -6.66 -8.72
C THR A 235 10.45 -8.05 -8.63
N MET A 236 10.04 -8.48 -7.43
CA MET A 236 9.29 -9.72 -7.26
C MET A 236 7.88 -9.64 -7.86
N ALA A 237 7.21 -8.48 -7.72
CA ALA A 237 5.91 -8.25 -8.35
C ALA A 237 5.99 -8.21 -9.89
N GLU A 238 7.00 -7.54 -10.44
CA GLU A 238 7.29 -7.47 -11.88
C GLU A 238 7.55 -8.86 -12.47
N TYR A 239 8.20 -9.76 -11.75
CA TYR A 239 8.37 -11.14 -12.22
C TYR A 239 7.01 -11.82 -12.44
N PHE A 240 6.08 -11.69 -11.48
CA PHE A 240 4.75 -12.28 -11.63
C PHE A 240 3.93 -11.61 -12.75
N ARG A 241 4.10 -10.29 -12.96
CA ARG A 241 3.50 -9.57 -14.09
C ARG A 241 4.05 -10.04 -15.44
N ASP A 242 5.38 -10.01 -15.59
CA ASP A 242 6.04 -10.11 -16.90
C ASP A 242 6.34 -11.55 -17.33
N ARG A 243 6.61 -12.46 -16.38
CA ARG A 243 6.97 -13.86 -16.68
C ARG A 243 5.81 -14.82 -16.48
N GLU A 244 4.98 -14.57 -15.48
CA GLU A 244 3.84 -15.43 -15.15
C GLU A 244 2.52 -14.90 -15.73
N ASN A 245 2.52 -13.71 -16.33
CA ASN A 245 1.37 -13.06 -16.95
C ASN A 245 0.17 -12.97 -16.01
N GLN A 246 0.42 -12.55 -14.76
CA GLN A 246 -0.61 -12.46 -13.73
C GLN A 246 -0.91 -11.03 -13.32
N ASP A 247 -2.11 -10.86 -12.78
CA ASP A 247 -2.50 -9.67 -12.04
C ASP A 247 -1.98 -9.79 -10.62
N VAL A 248 -1.15 -8.84 -10.23
CA VAL A 248 -0.43 -8.83 -8.96
C VAL A 248 -0.93 -7.68 -8.11
N LEU A 249 -1.16 -7.96 -6.83
CA LEU A 249 -1.37 -6.91 -5.85
C LEU A 249 -0.04 -6.53 -5.21
N PHE A 250 0.28 -5.24 -5.23
CA PHE A 250 1.50 -4.72 -4.64
C PHE A 250 1.19 -3.77 -3.49
N PHE A 251 1.48 -4.19 -2.27
CA PHE A 251 1.23 -3.39 -1.07
C PHE A 251 2.51 -2.69 -0.65
N VAL A 252 2.43 -1.39 -0.39
CA VAL A 252 3.57 -0.60 0.10
C VAL A 252 3.15 0.09 1.39
N ASP A 253 3.68 -0.37 2.51
CA ASP A 253 3.50 0.26 3.81
C ASP A 253 4.89 0.58 4.37
N ASN A 254 5.38 1.83 4.38
CA ASN A 254 4.73 3.06 3.94
C ASN A 254 5.58 3.79 2.88
N ILE A 255 4.96 4.30 1.82
CA ILE A 255 5.69 4.99 0.75
C ILE A 255 6.35 6.30 1.23
N PHE A 256 5.81 6.95 2.26
CA PHE A 256 6.46 8.11 2.87
C PHE A 256 7.85 7.75 3.45
N ARG A 257 8.02 6.55 3.99
CA ARG A 257 9.30 6.10 4.57
C ARG A 257 10.37 5.87 3.49
N PHE A 258 9.97 5.52 2.27
CA PHE A 258 10.86 5.50 1.11
C PHE A 258 11.41 6.91 0.84
N THR A 259 10.53 7.92 0.81
CA THR A 259 10.92 9.33 0.63
C THR A 259 11.81 9.83 1.77
N GLN A 260 11.45 9.53 3.02
CA GLN A 260 12.23 9.91 4.19
C GLN A 260 13.66 9.34 4.13
N ALA A 261 13.79 8.05 3.80
CA ALA A 261 15.07 7.41 3.62
C ALA A 261 15.89 8.04 2.49
N GLY A 262 15.23 8.44 1.39
CA GLY A 262 15.84 9.20 0.30
C GLY A 262 16.39 10.56 0.76
N SER A 263 15.65 11.28 1.60
CA SER A 263 16.10 12.55 2.19
C SER A 263 17.34 12.37 3.09
N GLU A 264 17.31 11.35 3.97
CA GLU A 264 18.45 11.00 4.83
C GLU A 264 19.70 10.66 4.01
N ILE A 265 19.58 9.83 2.97
CA ILE A 265 20.68 9.50 2.05
C ILE A 265 21.20 10.76 1.35
N SER A 266 20.30 11.60 0.83
CA SER A 266 20.67 12.82 0.09
C SER A 266 21.51 13.77 0.95
N ALA A 267 21.14 13.93 2.22
CA ALA A 267 21.91 14.72 3.18
C ALA A 267 23.32 14.13 3.40
N LEU A 268 23.42 12.80 3.57
CA LEU A 268 24.71 12.11 3.75
C LEU A 268 25.60 12.16 2.51
N LEU A 269 25.01 12.18 1.31
CA LEU A 269 25.73 12.35 0.06
C LEU A 269 26.26 13.79 -0.13
N GLY A 270 25.81 14.74 0.68
CA GLY A 270 26.19 16.15 0.62
C GLY A 270 25.44 16.95 -0.44
N ARG A 271 24.24 16.50 -0.84
CA ARG A 271 23.38 17.24 -1.77
C ARG A 271 22.71 18.40 -1.02
N ILE A 272 22.53 19.52 -1.71
CA ILE A 272 21.77 20.66 -1.16
C ILE A 272 20.30 20.23 -1.02
N PRO A 273 19.69 20.40 0.17
CA PRO A 273 18.28 20.05 0.36
C PRO A 273 17.36 21.01 -0.40
N SER A 274 16.19 20.50 -0.78
CA SER A 274 15.10 21.24 -1.41
C SER A 274 14.10 21.75 -0.35
N ALA A 275 12.90 22.13 -0.80
CA ALA A 275 11.80 22.55 0.07
C ALA A 275 11.57 21.56 1.22
N VAL A 276 11.34 22.10 2.42
CA VAL A 276 11.06 21.34 3.67
C VAL A 276 12.18 20.35 4.05
N GLY A 277 13.35 20.42 3.40
CA GLY A 277 14.50 19.55 3.71
C GLY A 277 14.55 18.25 2.92
N TYR A 278 13.66 18.03 1.94
CA TYR A 278 13.69 16.83 1.10
C TYR A 278 14.85 16.83 0.10
N GLN A 279 15.14 15.65 -0.47
CA GLN A 279 16.13 15.52 -1.52
C GLN A 279 15.72 16.29 -2.79
N PRO A 280 16.67 16.90 -3.53
CA PRO A 280 16.36 17.57 -4.80
C PRO A 280 15.90 16.59 -5.89
N THR A 281 16.15 15.30 -5.70
CA THR A 281 15.75 14.20 -6.61
C THR A 281 14.40 13.58 -6.24
N LEU A 282 13.60 14.21 -5.38
CA LEU A 282 12.37 13.61 -4.85
C LEU A 282 11.43 13.11 -5.96
N ALA A 283 11.13 13.98 -6.92
CA ALA A 283 10.24 13.65 -8.03
C ALA A 283 10.80 12.53 -8.92
N THR A 284 12.11 12.53 -9.20
CA THR A 284 12.74 11.49 -10.03
C THR A 284 12.82 10.16 -9.32
N ASP A 285 13.13 10.15 -8.02
CA ASP A 285 13.25 8.92 -7.23
C ASP A 285 11.86 8.28 -7.03
N MET A 286 10.83 9.10 -6.78
CA MET A 286 9.45 8.65 -6.71
C MET A 286 8.98 8.13 -8.08
N GLY A 287 9.18 8.90 -9.15
CA GLY A 287 8.78 8.50 -10.51
C GLY A 287 9.44 7.21 -10.97
N ALA A 288 10.74 7.01 -10.68
CA ALA A 288 11.45 5.78 -11.06
C ALA A 288 10.83 4.51 -10.43
N MET A 289 10.23 4.63 -9.25
CA MET A 289 9.52 3.54 -8.58
C MET A 289 8.06 3.44 -9.06
N GLN A 290 7.34 4.56 -9.09
CA GLN A 290 5.91 4.60 -9.42
C GLN A 290 5.65 4.19 -10.87
N GLU A 291 6.49 4.60 -11.82
CA GLU A 291 6.28 4.29 -13.25
C GLU A 291 6.56 2.82 -13.60
N ARG A 292 7.23 2.07 -12.73
CA ARG A 292 7.39 0.62 -12.85
C ARG A 292 6.12 -0.14 -12.45
N ILE A 293 5.33 0.45 -11.56
CA ILE A 293 4.00 -0.04 -11.19
C ILE A 293 3.04 0.36 -12.32
N ALA A 294 2.82 -0.56 -13.26
CA ALA A 294 1.96 -0.33 -14.40
C ALA A 294 1.36 -1.63 -14.92
N SER A 295 0.22 -1.49 -15.60
CA SER A 295 -0.35 -2.51 -16.47
C SER A 295 0.43 -2.61 -17.78
N THR A 296 0.83 -3.84 -18.11
CA THR A 296 1.48 -4.18 -19.38
C THR A 296 0.58 -5.09 -20.21
N THR A 297 1.03 -5.44 -21.41
CA THR A 297 0.36 -6.46 -22.23
C THR A 297 0.38 -7.87 -21.62
N SER A 298 1.32 -8.15 -20.71
CA SER A 298 1.50 -9.45 -20.05
C SER A 298 0.62 -9.61 -18.81
N GLY A 299 0.42 -8.54 -18.05
CA GLY A 299 -0.33 -8.58 -16.80
C GLY A 299 -0.41 -7.19 -16.16
N SER A 300 -0.93 -7.12 -14.95
CA SER A 300 -1.09 -5.85 -14.23
C SER A 300 -0.47 -5.89 -12.84
N ILE A 301 -0.01 -4.74 -12.35
CA ILE A 301 0.33 -4.55 -10.94
C ILE A 301 -0.60 -3.49 -10.38
N THR A 302 -1.60 -3.91 -9.61
CA THR A 302 -2.42 -2.97 -8.84
C THR A 302 -1.74 -2.69 -7.53
N SER A 303 -1.37 -1.43 -7.26
CA SER A 303 -0.67 -1.09 -6.02
C SER A 303 -1.58 -0.42 -5.00
N VAL A 304 -1.43 -0.81 -3.74
CA VAL A 304 -2.11 -0.19 -2.60
C VAL A 304 -1.04 0.33 -1.65
N GLN A 305 -0.92 1.64 -1.57
CA GLN A 305 0.19 2.33 -0.94
C GLN A 305 -0.32 3.09 0.27
N ALA A 306 0.10 2.68 1.46
CA ALA A 306 -0.15 3.46 2.65
C ALA A 306 0.72 4.72 2.62
N ILE A 307 0.08 5.88 2.83
CA ILE A 307 0.74 7.19 2.81
C ILE A 307 0.55 7.84 4.17
N TYR A 308 1.67 8.10 4.84
CA TYR A 308 1.70 8.94 6.03
C TYR A 308 1.75 10.41 5.61
N VAL A 309 0.80 11.20 6.08
CA VAL A 309 0.77 12.65 5.89
C VAL A 309 1.42 13.29 7.12
N PRO A 310 2.60 13.91 6.99
CA PRO A 310 3.25 14.55 8.13
C PRO A 310 2.43 15.75 8.60
N ALA A 311 2.13 15.78 9.91
CA ALA A 311 1.35 16.84 10.55
C ALA A 311 -0.03 17.12 9.89
N ASP A 312 -0.61 16.11 9.23
CA ASP A 312 -1.86 16.23 8.45
C ASP A 312 -1.81 17.33 7.36
N ASP A 313 -0.60 17.70 6.89
CA ASP A 313 -0.37 18.67 5.82
C ASP A 313 -0.23 18.00 4.45
N LEU A 314 -1.29 18.08 3.64
CA LEU A 314 -1.31 17.56 2.27
C LEU A 314 -0.44 18.37 1.30
N THR A 315 0.03 19.55 1.69
CA THR A 315 0.89 20.42 0.87
C THR A 315 2.37 20.08 1.00
N ASP A 316 2.74 19.19 1.93
CA ASP A 316 4.10 18.67 2.03
C ASP A 316 4.55 18.06 0.68
N PRO A 317 5.78 18.34 0.21
CA PRO A 317 6.27 17.84 -1.08
C PRO A 317 6.19 16.31 -1.26
N ALA A 318 6.33 15.52 -0.20
CA ALA A 318 6.30 14.06 -0.28
C ALA A 318 4.91 13.51 -0.67
N PRO A 319 3.82 13.78 0.07
CA PRO A 319 2.48 13.41 -0.35
C PRO A 319 2.09 14.12 -1.66
N ALA A 320 2.39 15.41 -1.84
CA ALA A 320 2.08 16.15 -3.07
C ALA A 320 2.65 15.50 -4.34
N THR A 321 3.91 15.05 -4.30
CA THR A 321 4.53 14.33 -5.41
C THR A 321 3.88 12.97 -5.61
N THR A 322 3.59 12.26 -4.52
CA THR A 322 2.96 10.92 -4.58
C THR A 322 1.56 11.00 -5.20
N PHE A 323 0.76 12.03 -4.86
CA PHE A 323 -0.59 12.24 -5.39
C PHE A 323 -0.65 12.27 -6.91
N SER A 324 0.35 12.87 -7.56
CA SER A 324 0.40 12.97 -9.02
C SER A 324 0.48 11.62 -9.73
N HIS A 325 0.86 10.56 -9.01
CA HIS A 325 0.94 9.20 -9.55
C HIS A 325 -0.27 8.32 -9.15
N LEU A 326 -1.21 8.79 -8.33
CA LEU A 326 -2.31 7.95 -7.85
C LEU A 326 -3.56 8.06 -8.75
N ASP A 327 -4.15 6.90 -9.04
CA ASP A 327 -5.42 6.79 -9.76
C ASP A 327 -6.63 6.89 -8.83
N ALA A 328 -6.47 6.43 -7.58
CA ALA A 328 -7.49 6.52 -6.54
C ALA A 328 -6.89 6.87 -5.18
N THR A 329 -7.63 7.64 -4.39
CA THR A 329 -7.28 8.01 -3.03
C THR A 329 -8.40 7.55 -2.08
N THR A 330 -8.02 6.82 -1.04
CA THR A 330 -8.92 6.39 0.02
C THR A 330 -8.42 7.00 1.32
N VAL A 331 -9.18 7.94 1.86
CA VAL A 331 -8.84 8.66 3.09
C VAL A 331 -9.54 7.99 4.25
N LEU A 332 -8.78 7.56 5.26
CA LEU A 332 -9.30 7.02 6.51
C LEU A 332 -9.33 8.09 7.59
N SER A 333 -10.51 8.40 8.09
CA SER A 333 -10.76 9.46 9.06
C SER A 333 -10.88 8.93 10.48
N ARG A 334 -10.21 9.60 11.41
CA ARG A 334 -10.35 9.31 12.85
C ARG A 334 -11.77 9.58 13.36
N GLN A 335 -12.41 10.64 12.86
CA GLN A 335 -13.78 11.01 13.28
C GLN A 335 -14.77 9.88 12.95
N ILE A 336 -14.63 9.25 11.79
CA ILE A 336 -15.47 8.12 11.37
C ILE A 336 -15.19 6.88 12.23
N ALA A 337 -13.91 6.62 12.55
CA ALA A 337 -13.52 5.52 13.44
C ALA A 337 -14.07 5.71 14.86
N GLU A 338 -14.09 6.94 15.39
CA GLU A 338 -14.65 7.28 16.71
C GLU A 338 -16.16 7.10 16.77
N MET A 339 -16.86 7.21 15.63
CA MET A 339 -18.27 6.85 15.49
C MET A 339 -18.52 5.33 15.44
N GLY A 340 -17.46 4.51 15.48
CA GLY A 340 -17.54 3.05 15.39
C GLY A 340 -17.75 2.52 13.97
N ILE A 341 -17.63 3.36 12.93
CA ILE A 341 -17.87 2.97 11.55
C ILE A 341 -16.57 2.40 10.96
N TYR A 342 -16.58 1.12 10.63
CA TYR A 342 -15.46 0.42 9.98
C TYR A 342 -15.90 -0.22 8.65
N PRO A 343 -15.12 -0.10 7.56
CA PRO A 343 -13.85 0.64 7.48
C PRO A 343 -14.06 2.17 7.60
N ALA A 344 -13.10 2.87 8.20
CA ALA A 344 -13.22 4.29 8.54
C ALA A 344 -12.96 5.23 7.35
N VAL A 345 -13.46 4.87 6.16
CA VAL A 345 -13.25 5.61 4.91
C VAL A 345 -14.10 6.88 4.90
N ASP A 346 -13.48 8.02 4.63
CA ASP A 346 -14.19 9.27 4.39
C ASP A 346 -14.80 9.28 2.98
N PRO A 347 -16.13 9.28 2.85
CA PRO A 347 -16.81 9.17 1.57
C PRO A 347 -16.71 10.44 0.70
N LEU A 348 -16.35 11.58 1.30
CA LEU A 348 -16.26 12.87 0.61
C LEU A 348 -14.82 13.19 0.21
N ASP A 349 -13.84 12.88 1.07
CA ASP A 349 -12.42 13.14 0.80
C ASP A 349 -11.76 12.03 -0.04
N SER A 350 -12.38 10.84 -0.13
CA SER A 350 -11.93 9.77 -1.01
C SER A 350 -12.37 10.00 -2.46
N THR A 351 -11.43 9.84 -3.40
CA THR A 351 -11.65 10.12 -4.82
C THR A 351 -11.08 9.01 -5.70
N SER A 352 -11.57 8.91 -6.93
CA SER A 352 -11.02 7.99 -7.93
C SER A 352 -11.22 8.60 -9.31
N GLN A 353 -10.20 8.50 -10.16
CA GLN A 353 -10.30 8.89 -11.57
C GLN A 353 -11.31 8.01 -12.33
N SER A 354 -11.56 6.80 -11.85
CA SER A 354 -12.52 5.86 -12.45
C SER A 354 -13.98 6.15 -12.10
N LEU A 355 -14.26 7.10 -11.20
CA LEU A 355 -15.63 7.50 -10.87
C LEU A 355 -16.22 8.40 -11.98
N SER A 356 -16.35 7.86 -13.19
CA SER A 356 -16.92 8.49 -14.37
C SER A 356 -17.96 7.57 -15.02
N ALA A 357 -19.01 8.15 -15.60
CA ALA A 357 -20.07 7.36 -16.25
C ALA A 357 -19.55 6.51 -17.42
N GLU A 358 -18.43 6.90 -18.05
CA GLU A 358 -17.80 6.17 -19.14
C GLU A 358 -17.15 4.86 -18.67
N ILE A 359 -16.56 4.85 -17.47
CA ILE A 359 -15.81 3.69 -16.95
C ILE A 359 -16.74 2.78 -16.12
N ILE A 360 -17.48 3.33 -15.17
CA ILE A 360 -18.31 2.55 -14.22
C ILE A 360 -19.78 2.41 -14.67
N GLY A 361 -20.17 3.06 -15.76
CA GLY A 361 -21.54 3.10 -16.26
C GLY A 361 -22.43 4.15 -15.59
N GLU A 362 -23.52 4.52 -16.27
CA GLU A 362 -24.40 5.60 -15.82
C GLU A 362 -25.09 5.33 -14.48
N GLU A 363 -25.56 4.10 -14.25
CA GLU A 363 -26.34 3.78 -13.06
C GLU A 363 -25.48 3.91 -11.79
N HIS A 364 -24.30 3.28 -11.79
CA HIS A 364 -23.36 3.38 -10.68
C HIS A 364 -22.96 4.84 -10.44
N TYR A 365 -22.60 5.58 -11.50
CA TYR A 365 -22.21 6.99 -11.38
C TYR A 365 -23.32 7.86 -10.78
N LYS A 366 -24.58 7.69 -11.21
CA LYS A 366 -25.74 8.44 -10.69
C LYS A 366 -25.97 8.14 -9.21
N VAL A 367 -25.92 6.87 -8.81
CA VAL A 367 -26.11 6.45 -7.41
C VAL A 367 -24.98 7.02 -6.53
N ALA A 368 -23.72 6.88 -6.95
CA ALA A 368 -22.57 7.39 -6.20
C ALA A 368 -22.62 8.92 -6.06
N SER A 369 -22.98 9.64 -7.13
CA SER A 369 -23.12 11.11 -7.11
C SER A 369 -24.20 11.56 -6.13
N GLU A 370 -25.33 10.87 -6.11
CA GLU A 370 -26.44 11.20 -5.23
C GLU A 370 -26.14 10.88 -3.76
N VAL A 371 -25.44 9.77 -3.49
CA VAL A 371 -24.89 9.47 -2.16
C VAL A 371 -23.95 10.57 -1.68
N LYS A 372 -23.02 11.03 -2.53
CA LYS A 372 -22.12 12.15 -2.20
C LYS A 372 -22.89 13.44 -1.95
N ARG A 373 -23.92 13.73 -2.75
CA ARG A 373 -24.80 14.91 -2.57
C ARG A 373 -25.47 14.90 -1.20
N ILE A 374 -26.10 13.80 -0.82
CA ILE A 374 -26.79 13.64 0.47
C ILE A 374 -25.80 13.82 1.64
N LEU A 375 -24.63 13.18 1.58
CA LEU A 375 -23.61 13.28 2.61
C LEU A 375 -23.01 14.69 2.72
N GLN A 376 -22.81 15.38 1.59
CA GLN A 376 -22.33 16.76 1.57
C GLN A 376 -23.35 17.72 2.19
N THR A 377 -24.64 17.57 1.84
CA THR A 377 -25.72 18.36 2.45
C THR A 377 -25.79 18.08 3.96
N TYR A 378 -25.72 16.83 4.38
CA TYR A 378 -25.67 16.48 5.80
C TYR A 378 -24.51 17.16 6.54
N LYS A 379 -23.30 17.13 5.97
CA LYS A 379 -22.12 17.82 6.54
C LYS A 379 -22.36 19.32 6.72
N SER A 380 -23.04 19.98 5.76
CA SER A 380 -23.39 21.40 5.90
C SER A 380 -24.46 21.69 6.96
N LEU A 381 -25.36 20.73 7.21
CA LEU A 381 -26.40 20.83 8.22
C LEU A 381 -25.91 20.48 9.64
N GLN A 382 -24.80 19.76 9.79
CA GLN A 382 -24.26 19.34 11.09
C GLN A 382 -24.00 20.53 12.04
N ASP A 383 -23.44 21.63 11.53
CA ASP A 383 -23.18 22.83 12.34
C ASP A 383 -24.48 23.47 12.84
N ILE A 384 -25.50 23.51 11.98
CA ILE A 384 -26.83 24.03 12.32
C ILE A 384 -27.47 23.13 13.38
N ILE A 385 -27.43 21.80 13.19
CA ILE A 385 -27.96 20.82 14.14
C ILE A 385 -27.26 20.94 15.51
N ALA A 386 -25.95 21.15 15.53
CA ALA A 386 -25.18 21.27 16.76
C ALA A 386 -25.53 22.54 17.57
N ILE A 387 -25.94 23.63 16.90
CA ILE A 387 -26.24 24.92 17.54
C ILE A 387 -27.73 25.05 17.87
N LEU A 388 -28.60 24.76 16.90
CA LEU A 388 -30.04 25.03 16.96
C LEU A 388 -30.88 23.79 17.29
N GLY A 389 -30.33 22.58 17.09
CA GLY A 389 -31.04 21.31 17.25
C GLY A 389 -31.71 20.85 15.95
N MET A 390 -32.17 19.59 15.92
CA MET A 390 -32.81 19.01 14.73
C MET A 390 -34.22 19.57 14.46
N ASP A 391 -34.90 20.11 15.46
CA ASP A 391 -36.29 20.57 15.33
C ASP A 391 -36.43 21.79 14.41
N GLU A 392 -35.38 22.61 14.35
CA GLU A 392 -35.29 23.85 13.55
C GLU A 392 -35.04 23.62 12.06
N LEU A 393 -34.80 22.37 11.66
CA LEU A 393 -34.66 22.00 10.25
C LEU A 393 -36.02 21.91 9.56
N SER A 394 -36.03 22.20 8.25
CA SER A 394 -37.20 21.91 7.41
C SER A 394 -37.50 20.41 7.36
N ASP A 395 -38.73 20.03 7.07
CA ASP A 395 -39.10 18.60 6.97
C ASP A 395 -38.31 17.88 5.86
N GLU A 396 -37.96 18.58 4.78
CA GLU A 396 -37.10 18.06 3.71
C GLU A 396 -35.67 17.80 4.20
N ASP A 397 -35.10 18.75 4.96
CA ASP A 397 -33.76 18.61 5.53
C ASP A 397 -33.71 17.48 6.57
N LYS A 398 -34.78 17.31 7.37
CA LYS A 398 -34.89 16.19 8.32
C LYS A 398 -34.81 14.84 7.60
N ILE A 399 -35.54 14.69 6.49
CA ILE A 399 -35.48 13.47 5.66
C ILE A 399 -34.05 13.24 5.11
N ILE A 400 -33.39 14.30 4.64
CA ILE A 400 -32.00 14.20 4.14
C ILE A 400 -31.05 13.77 5.26
N VAL A 401 -31.17 14.33 6.45
CA VAL A 401 -30.35 13.98 7.62
C VAL A 401 -30.56 12.52 8.01
N ASP A 402 -31.81 12.06 8.07
CA ASP A 402 -32.14 10.67 8.40
C ASP A 402 -31.58 9.69 7.37
N ARG A 403 -31.71 10.00 6.08
CA ARG A 403 -31.09 9.21 5.00
C ARG A 403 -29.57 9.23 5.07
N ALA A 404 -28.96 10.38 5.32
CA ALA A 404 -27.52 10.51 5.44
C ALA A 404 -26.95 9.67 6.58
N ARG A 405 -27.60 9.65 7.75
CA ARG A 405 -27.19 8.80 8.89
C ARG A 405 -27.28 7.32 8.56
N LYS A 406 -28.33 6.89 7.85
CA LYS A 406 -28.50 5.51 7.37
C LYS A 406 -27.41 5.14 6.36
N ILE A 407 -27.15 6.00 5.37
CA ILE A 407 -26.07 5.82 4.38
C ILE A 407 -24.73 5.71 5.09
N GLN A 408 -24.43 6.61 6.02
CA GLN A 408 -23.16 6.64 6.76
C GLN A 408 -22.94 5.32 7.54
N LYS A 409 -23.99 4.80 8.20
CA LYS A 409 -23.93 3.48 8.85
C LYS A 409 -23.85 2.35 7.83
N PHE A 410 -24.56 2.43 6.72
CA PHE A 410 -24.57 1.38 5.69
C PHE A 410 -23.25 1.26 4.92
N LEU A 411 -22.41 2.30 4.93
CA LEU A 411 -21.04 2.21 4.44
C LEU A 411 -20.15 1.32 5.32
N SER A 412 -20.54 1.05 6.57
CA SER A 412 -19.85 0.05 7.40
C SER A 412 -20.07 -1.37 6.89
N GLN A 413 -19.08 -2.23 7.14
CA GLN A 413 -19.09 -3.62 6.69
C GLN A 413 -18.24 -4.49 7.62
N PRO A 414 -18.75 -5.64 8.08
CA PRO A 414 -17.94 -6.60 8.82
C PRO A 414 -16.92 -7.28 7.89
N PHE A 415 -15.65 -7.18 8.23
CA PHE A 415 -14.55 -7.79 7.48
C PHE A 415 -14.25 -9.20 7.98
N HIS A 416 -13.83 -10.09 7.08
CA HIS A 416 -13.47 -11.47 7.43
C HIS A 416 -12.26 -11.50 8.36
N VAL A 417 -11.27 -10.67 8.07
CA VAL A 417 -10.05 -10.59 8.89
C VAL A 417 -10.32 -10.02 10.28
N ALA A 418 -11.44 -9.28 10.44
CA ALA A 418 -11.84 -8.67 11.70
C ALA A 418 -12.84 -9.51 12.51
N GLU A 419 -13.23 -10.70 12.05
CA GLU A 419 -14.19 -11.58 12.72
C GLU A 419 -13.74 -11.94 14.14
N ILE A 420 -12.43 -12.14 14.34
CA ILE A 420 -11.84 -12.45 15.66
C ILE A 420 -12.06 -11.31 16.66
N PHE A 421 -12.04 -10.05 16.20
CA PHE A 421 -12.18 -8.87 17.07
C PHE A 421 -13.64 -8.46 17.25
N THR A 422 -14.45 -8.61 16.20
CA THR A 422 -15.85 -8.14 16.15
C THR A 422 -16.85 -9.21 16.58
N GLY A 423 -16.49 -10.48 16.50
CA GLY A 423 -17.40 -11.62 16.67
C GLY A 423 -18.47 -11.74 15.58
N MET A 424 -18.43 -10.89 14.54
CA MET A 424 -19.39 -10.89 13.44
C MET A 424 -18.76 -11.53 12.21
N PRO A 425 -19.47 -12.44 11.52
CA PRO A 425 -18.92 -13.09 10.34
C PRO A 425 -18.69 -12.06 9.23
N GLY A 426 -17.52 -12.12 8.61
CA GLY A 426 -17.17 -11.25 7.49
C GLY A 426 -18.12 -11.39 6.30
N LYS A 427 -18.30 -10.31 5.55
CA LYS A 427 -19.17 -10.27 4.37
C LYS A 427 -18.42 -9.73 3.17
N PHE A 428 -18.48 -10.46 2.06
CA PHE A 428 -18.09 -9.96 0.75
C PHE A 428 -19.35 -9.45 0.04
N VAL A 429 -19.39 -8.18 -0.37
CA VAL A 429 -20.56 -7.58 -1.03
C VAL A 429 -20.27 -7.39 -2.51
N SER A 430 -21.13 -7.89 -3.39
CA SER A 430 -20.93 -7.73 -4.83
C SER A 430 -21.16 -6.27 -5.27
N LEU A 431 -20.56 -5.87 -6.39
CA LEU A 431 -20.75 -4.52 -6.95
C LEU A 431 -22.23 -4.26 -7.30
N SER A 432 -22.90 -5.23 -7.91
CA SER A 432 -24.31 -5.11 -8.28
C SER A 432 -25.21 -4.93 -7.06
N ASP A 433 -24.95 -5.69 -5.98
CA ASP A 433 -25.72 -5.56 -4.74
C ASP A 433 -25.44 -4.24 -4.04
N THR A 434 -24.21 -3.73 -4.12
CA THR A 434 -23.85 -2.42 -3.57
C THR A 434 -24.64 -1.33 -4.28
N VAL A 435 -24.58 -1.26 -5.62
CA VAL A 435 -25.24 -0.23 -6.41
C VAL A 435 -26.76 -0.28 -6.22
N SER A 436 -27.37 -1.47 -6.26
CA SER A 436 -28.82 -1.63 -6.05
C SER A 436 -29.25 -1.22 -4.64
N SER A 437 -28.53 -1.67 -3.61
CA SER A 437 -28.84 -1.35 -2.20
C SER A 437 -28.79 0.16 -1.95
N PHE A 438 -27.74 0.84 -2.41
CA PHE A 438 -27.62 2.29 -2.21
C PHE A 438 -28.65 3.08 -3.03
N LYS A 439 -28.99 2.63 -4.25
CA LYS A 439 -30.06 3.24 -5.05
C LYS A 439 -31.38 3.26 -4.31
N GLU A 440 -31.77 2.14 -3.69
CA GLU A 440 -33.04 2.04 -2.98
C GLU A 440 -33.08 2.86 -1.69
N ILE A 441 -31.95 3.00 -1.00
CA ILE A 441 -31.83 3.91 0.17
C ILE A 441 -31.98 5.36 -0.27
N VAL A 442 -31.32 5.74 -1.37
CA VAL A 442 -31.37 7.09 -1.93
C VAL A 442 -32.79 7.45 -2.42
N GLU A 443 -33.49 6.50 -3.05
CA GLU A 443 -34.88 6.63 -3.49
C GLU A 443 -35.89 6.67 -2.33
N GLY A 444 -35.46 6.39 -1.09
CA GLY A 444 -36.29 6.46 0.12
C GLY A 444 -37.13 5.21 0.41
N LYS A 445 -36.90 4.08 -0.28
CA LYS A 445 -37.68 2.85 -0.06
C LYS A 445 -37.60 2.34 1.37
N TYR A 446 -36.50 2.63 2.06
CA TYR A 446 -36.19 2.17 3.41
C TYR A 446 -36.21 3.28 4.48
N ASP A 447 -36.92 4.38 4.21
CA ASP A 447 -37.05 5.49 5.17
C ASP A 447 -37.73 5.08 6.49
N HIS A 448 -38.57 4.05 6.45
CA HIS A 448 -39.26 3.50 7.63
C HIS A 448 -38.36 2.62 8.53
N LEU A 449 -37.19 2.18 8.07
CA LEU A 449 -36.29 1.33 8.85
C LEU A 449 -35.44 2.15 9.85
N PRO A 450 -35.16 1.62 11.05
CA PRO A 450 -34.32 2.30 12.03
C PRO A 450 -32.86 2.37 11.59
N GLU A 451 -32.14 3.44 11.93
CA GLU A 451 -30.73 3.62 11.55
C GLU A 451 -29.82 2.45 11.98
N ALA A 452 -30.08 1.85 13.15
CA ALA A 452 -29.28 0.76 13.70
C ALA A 452 -29.31 -0.52 12.84
N ALA A 453 -30.33 -0.68 11.98
CA ALA A 453 -30.42 -1.80 11.06
C ALA A 453 -29.35 -1.77 9.96
N PHE A 454 -28.85 -0.58 9.62
CA PHE A 454 -27.85 -0.38 8.57
C PHE A 454 -26.40 -0.52 9.06
N TYR A 455 -26.18 -0.69 10.37
CA TYR A 455 -24.84 -0.79 10.95
C TYR A 455 -24.30 -2.22 10.88
N MET A 456 -23.05 -2.39 10.40
CA MET A 456 -22.32 -3.67 10.33
C MET A 456 -23.13 -4.80 9.67
N VAL A 457 -23.62 -4.54 8.45
CA VAL A 457 -24.35 -5.49 7.61
C VAL A 457 -23.74 -5.53 6.20
N GLY A 458 -23.95 -6.62 5.45
CA GLY A 458 -23.56 -6.73 4.05
C GLY A 458 -24.48 -5.92 3.12
N ASN A 459 -25.47 -6.60 2.53
CA ASN A 459 -26.42 -6.02 1.59
C ASN A 459 -27.70 -5.51 2.27
N ILE A 460 -28.64 -4.98 1.47
CA ILE A 460 -29.90 -4.43 1.98
C ILE A 460 -30.81 -5.49 2.65
N ASP A 461 -30.81 -6.73 2.16
CA ASP A 461 -31.62 -7.81 2.74
C ASP A 461 -31.22 -8.11 4.20
N GLU A 462 -29.92 -8.03 4.51
CA GLU A 462 -29.44 -8.17 5.89
C GLU A 462 -29.87 -6.99 6.76
N ALA A 463 -29.93 -5.78 6.21
CA ALA A 463 -30.46 -4.62 6.93
C ALA A 463 -31.95 -4.79 7.26
N ILE A 464 -32.75 -5.29 6.31
CA ILE A 464 -34.19 -5.57 6.53
C ILE A 464 -34.37 -6.62 7.64
N LYS A 465 -33.66 -7.75 7.57
CA LYS A 465 -33.72 -8.80 8.60
C LYS A 465 -33.30 -8.27 9.97
N LYS A 466 -32.26 -7.43 10.02
CA LYS A 466 -31.81 -6.81 11.27
C LYS A 466 -32.85 -5.85 11.83
N ALA A 467 -33.55 -5.09 10.99
CA ALA A 467 -34.65 -4.23 11.42
C ALA A 467 -35.82 -5.04 12.01
N GLU A 468 -36.17 -6.18 11.41
CA GLU A 468 -37.21 -7.07 11.92
C GLU A 468 -36.84 -7.61 13.32
N LEU A 469 -35.58 -8.00 13.53
CA LEU A 469 -35.09 -8.44 14.84
C LEU A 469 -35.17 -7.32 15.89
N ILE A 470 -34.73 -6.11 15.55
CA ILE A 470 -34.81 -4.95 16.45
C ILE A 470 -36.27 -4.64 16.83
N GLN A 471 -37.20 -4.74 15.87
CA GLN A 471 -38.63 -4.54 16.14
C GLN A 471 -39.23 -5.67 16.97
N ALA A 472 -38.74 -6.90 16.82
CA ALA A 472 -39.17 -8.04 17.62
C ALA A 472 -38.67 -7.97 19.07
N GLU A 473 -37.45 -7.45 19.30
CA GLU A 473 -36.89 -7.23 20.65
C GLU A 473 -37.49 -6.03 21.38
N ALA A 474 -38.02 -5.05 20.62
CA ALA A 474 -38.70 -3.88 21.18
C ALA A 474 -40.17 -4.11 21.54
N LYS A 475 -40.75 -5.25 21.14
CA LYS A 475 -42.10 -5.72 21.51
C LYS A 475 -42.03 -6.67 22.67
#